data_AF-I1Z7I3-F1
#
_entry.id   AF-I1Z7I3-F1
#
_cell.length_a   1.000
_cell.length_b   1.000
_cell.length_c   1.000
_cell.angle_alpha   90.00
_cell.angle_beta   90.00
_cell.angle_gamma   90.00
#
_symmetry.space_group_name_H-M   'P 1'
#
loop_
_entity.id
_entity.type
_entity.pdbx_description
1 polymer ?
#
loop_
_entity_poly.entity_id
_entity_poly.type
_entity_poly.pdbx_seq_one_letter_code
_entity_poly.pdbx_strand_id
1 'polypeptide(L)'
;IAQCQKNGGTCAFIDAEHALDPQYARKLGVDIDNLLVSQPDHGEQALEIADMLVRSGAIDLIVVDSVAALTPKAEIEGEMGDSHMGLQARLMSQALRKITGNAKRSNCMVIFINQIRMKIG
;
A
#
# COMPACT_ATOMS: atom_id res chain seq x y z
N ILE A 1 -8.45 -1.79 10.04
CA ILE A 1 -9.04 -0.46 9.70
C ILE A 1 -10.18 -0.12 10.64
N ALA A 2 -11.33 -0.80 10.56
CA ALA A 2 -12.49 -0.54 11.43
C ALA A 2 -12.13 -0.38 12.93
N GLN A 3 -11.28 -1.27 13.46
CA GLN A 3 -10.86 -1.20 14.87
C GLN A 3 -9.97 0.02 15.20
N CYS A 4 -9.15 0.49 14.25
CA CYS A 4 -8.34 1.70 14.42
C CYS A 4 -9.25 2.94 14.40
N GLN A 5 -10.16 3.02 13.43
CA GLN A 5 -11.16 4.09 13.34
C GLN A 5 -12.05 4.15 14.58
N LYS A 6 -12.51 3.00 15.11
CA LYS A 6 -13.29 2.92 16.35
C LYS A 6 -12.56 3.51 17.55
N ASN A 7 -11.23 3.47 17.56
CA ASN A 7 -10.40 4.06 18.59
C ASN A 7 -10.05 5.53 18.32
N GLY A 8 -10.69 6.16 17.32
CA GLY A 8 -10.45 7.54 16.90
C GLY A 8 -9.25 7.75 15.98
N GLY A 9 -8.63 6.67 15.49
CA GLY A 9 -7.47 6.74 14.60
C GLY A 9 -7.84 6.98 13.13
N THR A 10 -6.98 7.69 12.42
CA THR A 10 -7.14 7.98 10.99
C THR A 10 -6.47 6.88 10.16
N CYS A 11 -7.19 6.37 9.16
CA CYS A 11 -6.73 5.27 8.31
C CYS A 11 -6.59 5.70 6.85
N ALA A 12 -5.61 5.11 6.16
CA ALA A 12 -5.52 5.17 4.71
C ALA A 12 -5.40 3.77 4.09
N PHE A 13 -5.88 3.64 2.86
CA PHE A 13 -5.87 2.42 2.06
C PHE A 13 -5.30 2.72 0.68
N ILE A 14 -4.19 2.07 0.33
CA ILE A 14 -3.57 2.12 -0.99
C ILE A 14 -4.05 0.89 -1.74
N ASP A 15 -5.07 1.08 -2.58
CA ASP A 15 -5.72 0.04 -3.39
C ASP A 15 -5.00 -0.08 -4.73
N ALA A 16 -3.86 -0.77 -4.74
CA ALA A 16 -3.12 -1.10 -5.96
C ALA A 16 -3.81 -2.19 -6.79
N GLU A 17 -4.68 -3.02 -6.18
CA GLU A 17 -5.46 -4.04 -6.89
C GLU A 17 -6.75 -3.50 -7.54
N HIS A 18 -7.16 -2.27 -7.21
CA HIS A 18 -8.39 -1.64 -7.68
C HIS A 18 -9.63 -2.50 -7.36
N ALA A 19 -9.60 -3.19 -6.22
CA ALA A 19 -10.54 -4.25 -5.85
C ALA A 19 -11.33 -3.97 -4.56
N LEU A 20 -11.13 -2.81 -3.94
CA LEU A 20 -11.85 -2.45 -2.72
C LEU A 20 -13.36 -2.28 -2.99
N ASP A 21 -14.20 -3.07 -2.32
CA ASP A 21 -15.66 -2.87 -2.28
C ASP A 21 -16.07 -2.00 -1.07
N PRO A 22 -16.50 -0.74 -1.28
CA PRO A 22 -16.88 0.15 -0.20
C PRO A 22 -18.13 -0.32 0.57
N GLN A 23 -19.07 -1.00 -0.11
CA GLN A 23 -20.28 -1.50 0.54
C GLN A 23 -19.95 -2.65 1.48
N TYR A 24 -19.08 -3.57 1.03
CA TYR A 24 -18.62 -4.67 1.88
C TYR A 24 -17.78 -4.16 3.06
N ALA A 25 -16.85 -3.24 2.83
CA ALA A 25 -16.05 -2.65 3.90
C ALA A 25 -16.92 -1.92 4.95
N ARG A 26 -17.97 -1.20 4.53
CA ARG A 26 -18.95 -0.60 5.46
C ARG A 26 -19.67 -1.64 6.31
N LYS A 27 -20.05 -2.79 5.74
CA LYS A 27 -20.66 -3.91 6.51
C LYS A 27 -19.70 -4.50 7.53
N LEU A 28 -18.39 -4.44 7.29
CA LEU A 28 -17.35 -4.83 8.24
C LEU A 28 -17.05 -3.76 9.31
N GLY A 29 -17.79 -2.64 9.32
CA GLY A 29 -17.66 -1.58 10.31
C GLY A 29 -16.56 -0.56 9.98
N VAL A 30 -16.09 -0.52 8.74
CA VAL A 30 -15.20 0.56 8.28
C VAL A 30 -16.02 1.81 8.05
N ASP A 31 -15.54 2.94 8.58
CA ASP A 31 -16.05 4.25 8.23
C ASP A 31 -15.44 4.67 6.88
N ILE A 32 -16.18 4.43 5.81
CA ILE A 32 -15.75 4.70 4.43
C ILE A 32 -15.65 6.19 4.16
N ASP A 33 -16.49 7.01 4.81
CA ASP A 33 -16.57 8.44 4.53
C ASP A 33 -15.32 9.17 5.07
N ASN A 34 -14.68 8.59 6.10
CA ASN A 34 -13.42 9.06 6.69
C ASN A 34 -12.21 8.17 6.34
N LEU A 35 -12.34 7.18 5.44
CA LEU A 35 -11.21 6.38 4.98
C LEU A 35 -10.54 7.07 3.80
N LEU A 36 -9.26 7.41 3.93
CA LEU A 36 -8.48 7.90 2.79
C LEU A 36 -8.16 6.74 1.85
N VAL A 37 -8.60 6.81 0.60
CA VAL A 37 -8.33 5.79 -0.42
C VAL A 37 -7.51 6.40 -1.54
N SER A 38 -6.47 5.68 -1.97
CA SER A 38 -5.67 6.02 -3.14
C SER A 38 -5.56 4.81 -4.06
N GLN A 39 -5.82 5.02 -5.34
CA GLN A 39 -5.64 4.03 -6.41
C GLN A 39 -4.47 4.48 -7.29
N PRO A 40 -3.26 3.96 -7.04
CA PRO A 40 -2.09 4.33 -7.82
C PRO A 40 -2.06 3.62 -9.18
N ASP A 41 -1.38 4.24 -10.13
CA ASP A 41 -1.10 3.75 -11.47
C ASP A 41 0.08 2.78 -11.50
N HIS A 42 1.07 2.96 -10.61
CA HIS A 42 2.29 2.15 -10.54
C HIS A 42 2.88 2.05 -9.13
N GLY A 43 3.79 1.08 -8.93
CA GLY A 43 4.35 0.73 -7.63
C GLY A 43 5.14 1.85 -6.96
N GLU A 44 5.90 2.64 -7.71
CA GLU A 44 6.63 3.79 -7.16
C GLU A 44 5.67 4.83 -6.58
N GLN A 45 4.61 5.17 -7.32
CA GLN A 45 3.60 6.14 -6.90
C GLN A 45 2.89 5.65 -5.62
N ALA A 46 2.49 4.37 -5.59
CA ALA A 46 1.86 3.76 -4.41
C ALA A 46 2.73 3.92 -3.14
N LEU A 47 4.02 3.63 -3.26
CA LEU A 47 4.97 3.69 -2.14
C LEU A 47 5.35 5.12 -1.76
N GLU A 48 5.38 6.04 -2.72
CA GLU A 48 5.57 7.47 -2.48
C GLU A 48 4.38 8.09 -1.73
N ILE A 49 3.15 7.73 -2.11
CA ILE A 49 1.93 8.14 -1.42
C ILE A 49 1.94 7.59 0.01
N ALA A 50 2.27 6.31 0.20
CA ALA A 50 2.41 5.73 1.53
C ALA A 50 3.45 6.50 2.37
N ASP A 51 4.65 6.76 1.84
CA ASP A 51 5.68 7.51 2.56
C ASP A 51 5.25 8.96 2.87
N MET A 52 4.55 9.63 1.95
CA MET A 52 3.98 10.96 2.16
C MET A 52 2.97 10.99 3.31
N LEU A 53 2.04 10.04 3.31
CA LEU A 53 1.02 9.90 4.34
C LEU A 53 1.64 9.61 5.71
N VAL A 54 2.62 8.71 5.77
CA VAL A 54 3.35 8.43 7.02
C VAL A 54 4.09 9.68 7.52
N ARG A 55 4.77 10.42 6.65
CA ARG A 55 5.52 11.64 7.02
C ARG A 55 4.63 12.78 7.50
N SER A 56 3.37 12.82 7.06
CA SER A 56 2.42 13.86 7.48
C SER A 56 2.14 13.84 8.98
N GLY A 57 2.29 12.68 9.62
CA GLY A 57 1.92 12.47 11.03
C GLY A 57 0.42 12.45 11.29
N ALA A 58 -0.42 12.54 10.25
CA ALA A 58 -1.87 12.58 10.37
C ALA A 58 -2.54 11.19 10.28
N ILE A 59 -1.77 10.14 9.96
CA ILE A 59 -2.29 8.78 9.73
C ILE A 59 -1.75 7.83 10.78
N ASP A 60 -2.65 7.07 11.40
CA ASP A 60 -2.33 6.06 12.41
C ASP A 60 -2.14 4.67 11.80
N LEU A 61 -2.85 4.37 10.71
CA LEU A 61 -2.80 3.08 10.02
C LEU A 61 -2.87 3.25 8.49
N ILE A 62 -1.91 2.66 7.79
CA ILE A 62 -1.94 2.51 6.33
C ILE A 62 -1.98 1.03 5.98
N VAL A 63 -2.85 0.67 5.04
CA VAL A 63 -2.86 -0.65 4.38
C VAL A 63 -2.48 -0.47 2.92
N VAL A 64 -1.56 -1.28 2.41
CA VAL A 64 -1.21 -1.38 1.00
C VAL A 64 -1.69 -2.72 0.46
N ASP A 65 -2.66 -2.68 -0.44
CA ASP A 65 -3.31 -3.84 -1.04
C ASP A 65 -3.14 -3.81 -2.57
N SER A 66 -2.18 -4.54 -3.15
CA SER A 66 -1.26 -5.48 -2.53
C SER A 66 0.15 -5.36 -3.09
N VAL A 67 1.12 -6.01 -2.44
CA VAL A 67 2.52 -6.02 -2.86
C VAL A 67 2.70 -6.58 -4.27
N ALA A 68 1.99 -7.65 -4.68
CA ALA A 68 2.16 -8.15 -6.04
C ALA A 68 1.63 -7.20 -7.10
N ALA A 69 0.69 -6.31 -6.76
CA ALA A 69 0.17 -5.28 -7.65
C ALA A 69 1.06 -4.02 -7.70
N LEU A 70 2.14 -3.95 -6.92
CA LEU A 70 3.12 -2.86 -6.99
C LEU A 70 4.05 -3.02 -8.19
N THR A 71 3.49 -2.96 -9.39
CA THR A 71 4.22 -3.10 -10.65
C THR A 71 5.07 -1.85 -10.91
N PRO A 72 6.40 -1.97 -11.06
CA PRO A 72 7.25 -0.83 -11.36
C PRO A 72 6.86 -0.15 -12.67
N LYS A 73 6.97 1.18 -12.75
CA LYS A 73 6.62 1.95 -13.94
C LYS A 73 7.28 1.42 -15.23
N ALA A 74 8.57 1.06 -15.15
CA ALA A 74 9.29 0.52 -16.30
C ALA A 74 8.76 -0.83 -16.80
N GLU A 75 8.10 -1.62 -15.94
CA GLU A 75 7.46 -2.87 -16.33
C GLU A 75 6.08 -2.63 -16.97
N ILE A 76 5.38 -1.56 -16.55
CA ILE A 76 4.10 -1.14 -17.17
C ILE A 76 4.33 -0.53 -18.57
N GLU A 77 5.40 0.25 -18.72
CA GLU A 77 5.77 0.88 -20.00
C GLU A 77 6.52 -0.06 -20.97
N GLY A 78 7.01 -1.19 -20.47
CA GLY A 78 7.73 -2.21 -21.24
C GLY A 78 6.81 -3.11 -22.06
N GLU A 79 7.39 -4.00 -22.86
CA GLU A 79 6.64 -4.98 -23.62
C GLU A 79 6.43 -6.28 -22.84
N MET A 80 5.33 -6.98 -23.13
CA MET A 80 5.06 -8.27 -22.52
C MET A 80 6.15 -9.28 -22.91
N GLY A 81 6.92 -9.75 -21.93
CA GLY A 81 8.05 -10.66 -22.13
C GLY A 81 9.41 -10.01 -21.91
N ASP A 82 9.46 -8.68 -21.71
CA ASP A 82 10.69 -8.00 -21.31
C ASP A 82 11.19 -8.48 -19.95
N SER A 83 12.51 -8.63 -19.85
CA SER A 83 13.15 -9.13 -18.64
C SER A 83 13.41 -7.99 -17.65
N HIS A 84 12.55 -7.88 -16.64
CA HIS A 84 12.71 -6.94 -15.52
C HIS A 84 13.07 -7.66 -14.22
N MET A 85 14.09 -8.52 -14.25
CA MET A 85 14.46 -9.36 -13.11
C MET A 85 14.69 -8.55 -11.83
N GLY A 86 13.85 -8.82 -10.82
CA GLY A 86 14.00 -8.28 -9.46
C GLY A 86 13.71 -6.77 -9.33
N LEU A 87 13.07 -6.15 -10.31
CA LEU A 87 12.78 -4.70 -10.27
C LEU A 87 11.86 -4.34 -9.09
N GLN A 88 10.76 -5.08 -8.92
CA GLN A 88 9.85 -4.92 -7.78
C GLN A 88 10.55 -5.14 -6.43
N ALA A 89 11.43 -6.14 -6.32
CA ALA A 89 12.17 -6.41 -5.08
C ALA A 89 13.10 -5.24 -4.71
N ARG A 90 13.77 -4.63 -5.70
CA ARG A 90 14.61 -3.44 -5.50
C ARG A 90 13.78 -2.23 -5.09
N LEU A 91 12.65 -2.00 -5.75
CA LEU A 91 11.71 -0.94 -5.42
C LEU A 91 11.25 -1.06 -3.96
N MET A 92 10.75 -2.23 -3.56
CA MET A 92 10.32 -2.50 -2.19
C MET A 92 11.44 -2.28 -1.17
N SER A 93 12.65 -2.78 -1.45
CA SER A 93 13.81 -2.62 -0.55
C SER A 93 14.16 -1.15 -0.32
N GLN A 94 14.05 -0.31 -1.35
CA GLN A 94 14.32 1.12 -1.25
C GLN A 94 13.20 1.86 -0.50
N ALA A 95 11.94 1.55 -0.82
CA ALA A 95 10.78 2.19 -0.21
C ALA A 95 10.65 1.85 1.28
N LEU A 96 10.73 0.56 1.63
CA LEU A 96 10.60 0.11 3.02
C LEU A 96 11.68 0.73 3.92
N ARG A 97 12.89 0.97 3.41
CA ARG A 97 13.95 1.65 4.16
C ARG A 97 13.54 3.06 4.58
N LYS A 98 12.84 3.80 3.71
CA LYS A 98 12.35 5.16 4.01
C LYS A 98 11.12 5.10 4.91
N ILE A 99 10.13 4.30 4.53
CA ILE A 99 8.84 4.18 5.22
C ILE A 99 9.03 3.73 6.67
N THR A 100 9.91 2.74 6.93
CA THR A 100 10.13 2.23 8.30
C THR A 100 10.61 3.34 9.25
N GLY A 101 11.55 4.17 8.80
CA GLY A 101 12.06 5.27 9.62
C GLY A 101 11.01 6.35 9.87
N ASN A 102 10.20 6.66 8.86
CA ASN A 102 9.10 7.62 8.98
C ASN A 102 7.99 7.07 9.89
N ALA A 103 7.61 5.81 9.73
CA ALA A 103 6.53 5.14 10.47
C ALA A 103 6.83 5.11 11.97
N LYS A 104 8.09 4.86 12.33
CA LYS A 104 8.50 4.92 13.74
C LYS A 104 8.38 6.33 14.33
N ARG A 105 8.72 7.37 13.56
CA ARG A 105 8.64 8.77 14.02
C ARG A 105 7.21 9.28 14.14
N SER A 106 6.33 8.90 13.22
CA SER A 106 4.92 9.30 13.25
C SER A 106 4.02 8.37 14.05
N ASN A 107 4.57 7.28 14.60
CA ASN A 107 3.81 6.23 15.28
C ASN A 107 2.69 5.63 14.40
N CYS A 108 2.93 5.57 13.09
CA CYS A 108 2.00 5.00 12.12
C CYS A 108 2.27 3.51 11.94
N MET A 109 1.22 2.69 11.96
CA MET A 109 1.27 1.29 11.53
C MET A 109 1.13 1.20 10.01
N VAL A 110 1.97 0.38 9.36
CA VAL A 110 1.89 0.13 7.92
C VAL A 110 1.74 -1.37 7.70
N ILE A 111 0.67 -1.79 7.02
CA ILE A 111 0.36 -3.19 6.71
C ILE A 111 0.48 -3.39 5.20
N PHE A 112 1.22 -4.41 4.80
CA PHE A 112 1.31 -4.84 3.41
C PHE A 112 0.56 -6.15 3.23
N ILE A 113 -0.41 -6.18 2.33
CA ILE A 113 -1.06 -7.41 1.89
C ILE A 113 -0.21 -8.01 0.79
N ASN A 114 0.01 -9.33 0.83
CA ASN A 114 0.81 -10.02 -0.16
C ASN A 114 0.26 -11.42 -0.41
N GLN A 115 0.50 -11.93 -1.62
CA GLN A 115 0.08 -13.24 -2.07
C GLN A 115 1.20 -14.26 -1.87
N ILE A 116 0.81 -15.49 -1.59
CA ILE A 116 1.74 -16.62 -1.58
C ILE A 116 2.06 -16.99 -3.04
N ARG A 117 3.35 -17.09 -3.37
CA ARG A 117 3.80 -17.68 -4.64
C ARG A 117 4.49 -19.02 -4.38
N MET A 118 4.12 -20.02 -5.16
CA MET A 118 4.81 -21.31 -5.21
C MET A 118 6.13 -21.12 -5.95
N LYS A 119 7.25 -21.54 -5.38
CA LYS A 119 8.51 -21.63 -6.12
C LYS A 119 8.43 -22.83 -7.03
N ILE A 120 8.60 -22.62 -8.33
CA ILE A 120 8.81 -23.72 -9.28
C ILE A 120 10.32 -23.97 -9.28
N GLY A 121 10.72 -25.09 -8.66
CA GLY A 121 12.10 -25.50 -8.45
C GLY A 121 12.15 -26.76 -7.60
#